data_AF-A0A6J2Y6B6-F1
#
_entry.id   AF-A0A6J2Y6B6-F1
#
_cell.length_a   1.000
_cell.length_b   1.000
_cell.length_c   1.000
_cell.angle_alpha   90.00
_cell.angle_beta   90.00
_cell.angle_gamma   90.00
#
_symmetry.space_group_name_H-M   'P 1'
#
loop_
_entity.id
_entity.type
_entity.pdbx_description
1 polymer ?
#
loop_
_entity_poly.entity_id
_entity_poly.type
_entity_poly.pdbx_seq_one_letter_code
_entity_poly.pdbx_strand_id
1 'polypeptide(L)'
;MKDLPRHHLVKTKSFPGDLLLRLALLQCPPMSTSRVGLLAAGAPSRTARCLYLLPKTEKKHCFVTIYPFAEFLEPLLRLPNLHRQCMRCLCHVATECDLTRGCVKGYCGPYKISKIYWKDASEVTLPDDDKERAGAYEDCALSYQCAQRIVLNYIAKYGRDCNNDGVTDCDDYMMINFNGGYQCHPPLNRSEAGVGWLQRYKACNPKLY
;
A
#
# COMPACT_ATOMS: atom_id res chain seq x y z
N MET A 1 -1.56 -38.96 41.05
CA MET A 1 -2.71 -38.60 41.91
C MET A 1 -2.52 -37.18 42.42
N LYS A 2 -3.28 -36.23 41.85
CA LYS A 2 -3.85 -35.02 42.46
C LYS A 2 -4.44 -34.15 41.32
N ASP A 3 -5.63 -33.63 41.58
CA ASP A 3 -6.70 -33.33 40.63
C ASP A 3 -6.59 -32.01 39.83
N LEU A 4 -7.28 -32.00 38.68
CA LEU A 4 -7.67 -30.82 37.90
C LEU A 4 -8.80 -30.01 38.57
N PRO A 5 -9.03 -28.77 38.12
CA PRO A 5 -10.39 -28.34 37.83
C PRO A 5 -10.61 -27.98 36.35
N ARG A 6 -11.83 -28.29 35.94
CA ARG A 6 -12.46 -28.29 34.63
C ARG A 6 -13.18 -26.95 34.43
N HIS A 7 -12.85 -26.18 33.38
CA HIS A 7 -13.66 -25.03 32.97
C HIS A 7 -14.42 -25.31 31.68
N HIS A 8 -15.67 -24.84 31.69
CA HIS A 8 -16.78 -25.25 30.87
C HIS A 8 -16.70 -24.78 29.41
N LEU A 9 -16.98 -25.71 28.51
CA LEU A 9 -17.43 -25.47 27.14
C LEU A 9 -18.82 -24.80 27.17
N VAL A 10 -18.91 -23.55 26.73
CA VAL A 10 -20.18 -22.92 26.37
C VAL A 10 -20.36 -23.05 24.86
N LYS A 11 -21.30 -23.91 24.46
CA LYS A 11 -21.87 -23.94 23.11
C LYS A 11 -23.04 -22.96 23.07
N THR A 12 -23.06 -22.03 22.12
CA THR A 12 -24.31 -21.36 21.71
C THR A 12 -24.44 -21.34 20.20
N LYS A 13 -25.62 -21.78 19.75
CA LYS A 13 -26.04 -21.96 18.36
C LYS A 13 -26.58 -20.65 17.77
N SER A 14 -26.36 -20.50 16.46
CA SER A 14 -27.21 -19.93 15.39
C SER A 14 -28.15 -18.73 15.61
N PHE A 15 -27.98 -17.77 14.68
CA PHE A 15 -28.84 -16.69 14.15
C PHE A 15 -30.38 -16.88 14.20
N PRO A 16 -31.16 -15.76 14.30
CA PRO A 16 -31.60 -15.02 13.09
C PRO A 16 -31.75 -13.48 13.23
N GLY A 17 -31.70 -12.78 12.08
CA GLY A 17 -32.61 -11.66 11.76
C GLY A 17 -32.16 -10.20 11.98
N ASP A 18 -32.43 -9.38 10.96
CA ASP A 18 -32.70 -7.92 10.99
C ASP A 18 -31.54 -6.90 10.85
N LEU A 19 -31.10 -6.78 9.59
CA LEU A 19 -31.24 -5.58 8.75
C LEU A 19 -31.69 -4.27 9.45
N LEU A 20 -30.78 -3.31 9.62
CA LEU A 20 -31.13 -1.87 9.50
C LEU A 20 -29.92 -1.03 9.09
N LEU A 21 -29.99 -0.68 7.82
CA LEU A 21 -29.21 0.25 7.02
C LEU A 21 -28.97 1.60 7.73
N ARG A 22 -27.71 1.99 7.95
CA ARG A 22 -27.34 3.39 8.21
C ARG A 22 -26.73 4.00 6.96
N LEU A 23 -27.40 5.05 6.51
CA LEU A 23 -27.18 5.85 5.30
C LEU A 23 -25.74 6.39 5.22
N ALA A 24 -25.05 6.07 4.13
CA ALA A 24 -23.87 6.78 3.67
C ALA A 24 -24.32 8.01 2.86
N LEU A 25 -23.88 9.20 3.28
CA LEU A 25 -24.03 10.44 2.53
C LEU A 25 -23.05 10.42 1.35
N LEU A 26 -23.54 10.07 0.16
CA LEU A 26 -22.83 10.26 -1.10
C LEU A 26 -22.96 11.72 -1.54
N GLN A 27 -21.83 12.43 -1.59
CA GLN A 27 -21.70 13.70 -2.30
C GLN A 27 -21.55 13.41 -3.80
N CYS A 28 -22.42 13.98 -4.63
CA CYS A 28 -22.30 13.96 -6.09
C CYS A 28 -21.21 14.94 -6.58
N PRO A 29 -20.45 14.64 -7.64
CA PRO A 29 -19.57 15.60 -8.30
C PRO A 29 -20.36 16.59 -9.19
N PRO A 30 -19.83 17.80 -9.46
CA PRO A 30 -20.54 18.83 -10.21
C PRO A 30 -20.63 18.53 -11.71
N MET A 31 -21.79 18.84 -12.31
CA MET A 31 -22.02 18.80 -13.76
C MET A 31 -21.27 19.92 -14.48
N SER A 32 -20.60 19.52 -15.57
CA SER A 32 -20.01 20.40 -16.59
C SER A 32 -21.06 21.26 -17.29
N THR A 33 -20.80 22.57 -17.37
CA THR A 33 -21.61 23.55 -18.09
C THR A 33 -21.19 23.63 -19.55
N SER A 34 -22.05 23.14 -20.46
CA SER A 34 -22.00 23.50 -21.88
C SER A 34 -23.25 24.29 -22.29
N ARG A 35 -22.99 25.36 -23.05
CA ARG A 35 -23.87 26.46 -23.49
C ARG A 35 -25.07 26.02 -24.32
N VAL A 36 -26.23 26.63 -24.09
CA VAL A 36 -27.16 27.16 -25.13
C VAL A 36 -27.91 28.37 -24.55
N GLY A 37 -28.06 29.44 -25.33
CA GLY A 37 -28.65 30.72 -24.89
C GLY A 37 -30.10 30.98 -25.34
N LEU A 38 -30.54 32.20 -24.99
CA LEU A 38 -31.69 33.00 -25.46
C LEU A 38 -33.10 32.70 -24.89
N LEU A 39 -33.62 33.55 -23.99
CA LEU A 39 -34.51 34.71 -24.25
C LEU A 39 -35.21 35.19 -22.95
N ALA A 40 -35.61 36.45 -22.94
CA ALA A 40 -35.89 37.26 -21.76
C ALA A 40 -37.38 37.33 -21.32
N ALA A 41 -37.54 37.64 -20.02
CA ALA A 41 -38.52 38.51 -19.35
C ALA A 41 -40.05 38.23 -19.36
N GLY A 42 -40.65 38.26 -18.16
CA GLY A 42 -42.06 38.64 -17.93
C GLY A 42 -42.82 37.81 -16.89
N ALA A 43 -43.09 38.39 -15.71
CA ALA A 43 -44.02 37.89 -14.67
C ALA A 43 -45.42 38.55 -14.82
N PRO A 44 -46.46 38.30 -13.98
CA PRO A 44 -46.90 37.11 -13.22
C PRO A 44 -48.42 36.79 -13.42
N SER A 45 -48.88 35.69 -12.78
CA SER A 45 -50.22 35.49 -12.19
C SER A 45 -51.28 34.64 -12.94
N ARG A 46 -51.99 33.87 -12.09
CA ARG A 46 -53.29 33.17 -12.26
C ARG A 46 -53.27 31.72 -12.78
N THR A 47 -53.23 30.81 -11.80
CA THR A 47 -54.03 29.56 -11.73
C THR A 47 -54.21 28.78 -13.03
N ALA A 48 -53.30 27.83 -13.27
CA ALA A 48 -53.59 26.64 -14.07
C ALA A 48 -53.23 25.40 -13.27
N ARG A 49 -54.24 24.64 -12.84
CA ARG A 49 -54.06 23.28 -12.33
C ARG A 49 -53.49 22.45 -13.49
N CYS A 50 -52.20 22.16 -13.46
CA CYS A 50 -51.63 21.11 -14.31
C CYS A 50 -52.17 19.77 -13.82
N LEU A 51 -53.15 19.23 -14.53
CA LEU A 51 -53.52 17.82 -14.49
C LEU A 51 -52.29 17.02 -14.92
N TYR A 52 -51.57 16.43 -13.95
CA TYR A 52 -50.51 15.48 -14.23
C TYR A 52 -51.13 14.20 -14.81
N LEU A 53 -51.13 14.10 -16.14
CA LEU A 53 -51.23 12.81 -16.82
C LEU A 53 -49.90 12.10 -16.60
N LEU A 54 -49.85 11.16 -15.65
CA LEU A 54 -48.72 10.25 -15.49
C LEU A 54 -48.67 9.31 -16.71
N PRO A 55 -47.59 9.32 -17.52
CA PRO A 55 -47.40 8.29 -18.52
C PRO A 55 -47.00 6.98 -17.83
N LYS A 56 -47.55 5.90 -18.38
CA LYS A 56 -47.39 4.50 -17.99
C LYS A 56 -45.92 4.13 -17.74
N THR A 57 -45.73 3.44 -16.62
CA THR A 57 -44.62 2.55 -16.24
C THR A 57 -43.64 2.17 -17.36
N GLU A 58 -42.59 2.97 -17.55
CA GLU A 58 -41.35 2.51 -18.17
C GLU A 58 -40.58 1.72 -17.11
N LYS A 59 -40.47 0.40 -17.30
CA LYS A 59 -39.66 -0.48 -16.45
C LYS A 59 -38.19 -0.08 -16.61
N LYS A 60 -37.71 0.80 -15.72
CA LYS A 60 -36.29 1.10 -15.58
C LYS A 60 -35.58 -0.17 -15.11
N HIS A 61 -34.97 -0.89 -16.04
CA HIS A 61 -34.02 -1.94 -15.72
C HIS A 61 -32.81 -1.25 -15.11
N CYS A 62 -32.69 -1.30 -13.78
CA CYS A 62 -31.44 -1.01 -13.10
C CYS A 62 -30.44 -2.10 -13.52
N PHE A 63 -29.69 -1.85 -14.59
CA PHE A 63 -28.48 -2.60 -14.86
C PHE A 63 -27.50 -2.25 -13.74
N VAL A 64 -27.47 -3.10 -12.70
CA VAL A 64 -26.34 -3.14 -11.78
C VAL A 64 -25.18 -3.66 -12.62
N THR A 65 -24.37 -2.75 -13.17
CA THR A 65 -23.05 -3.12 -13.66
C THR A 65 -22.28 -3.62 -12.45
N ILE A 66 -22.22 -4.94 -12.28
CA ILE A 66 -21.28 -5.62 -11.41
C ILE A 66 -19.91 -5.28 -12.01
N TYR A 67 -19.36 -4.13 -11.63
CA TYR A 67 -17.94 -3.89 -11.82
C TYR A 67 -17.24 -5.03 -11.07
N PRO A 68 -16.35 -5.80 -11.72
CA PRO A 68 -15.57 -6.80 -11.02
C PRO A 68 -14.64 -6.07 -10.05
N PHE A 69 -15.13 -5.78 -8.85
CA PHE A 69 -14.36 -5.21 -7.74
C PHE A 69 -13.26 -6.18 -7.25
N ALA A 70 -13.14 -7.35 -7.90
CA ALA A 70 -12.14 -8.36 -7.64
C ALA A 70 -10.79 -8.12 -8.36
N GLU A 71 -10.69 -7.20 -9.33
CA GLU A 71 -9.43 -7.01 -10.08
C GLU A 71 -8.44 -6.01 -9.44
N PHE A 72 -8.85 -5.26 -8.41
CA PHE A 72 -7.98 -4.25 -7.77
C PHE A 72 -7.41 -4.66 -6.41
N LEU A 73 -7.59 -5.92 -5.98
CA LEU A 73 -7.12 -6.40 -4.68
C LEU A 73 -5.94 -7.39 -4.76
N GLU A 74 -5.19 -7.42 -5.86
CA GLU A 74 -4.19 -8.47 -6.16
C GLU A 74 -2.68 -8.13 -5.96
N PRO A 75 -2.18 -6.93 -5.60
CA PRO A 75 -0.74 -6.81 -5.31
C PRO A 75 -0.40 -6.85 -3.81
N LEU A 76 -1.37 -7.01 -2.91
CA LEU A 76 -1.07 -7.18 -1.47
C LEU A 76 -0.66 -8.62 -1.10
N LEU A 77 -0.83 -9.57 -2.03
CA LEU A 77 -0.59 -10.99 -1.82
C LEU A 77 0.62 -11.49 -2.64
N ARG A 78 1.84 -11.01 -2.38
CA ARG A 78 3.02 -11.62 -3.06
C ARG A 78 4.40 -11.40 -2.45
N LEU A 79 4.50 -11.13 -1.14
CA LEU A 79 5.79 -11.13 -0.46
C LEU A 79 5.70 -11.99 0.81
N PRO A 80 6.09 -13.28 0.74
CA PRO A 80 6.08 -14.12 1.93
C PRO A 80 6.99 -13.47 2.99
N ASN A 81 6.50 -13.33 4.22
CA ASN A 81 7.33 -12.92 5.35
C ASN A 81 7.94 -11.50 5.30
N LEU A 82 7.53 -10.60 4.38
CA LEU A 82 7.88 -9.17 4.48
C LEU A 82 6.89 -8.43 5.40
N HIS A 83 6.95 -8.72 6.70
CA HIS A 83 6.08 -8.08 7.69
C HIS A 83 6.70 -6.79 8.25
N ARG A 84 5.91 -6.05 9.05
CA ARG A 84 6.27 -4.72 9.60
C ARG A 84 7.61 -4.72 10.34
N GLN A 85 7.92 -5.77 11.10
CA GLN A 85 9.18 -5.89 11.83
C GLN A 85 10.37 -6.03 10.87
N CYS A 86 10.25 -6.80 9.79
CA CYS A 86 11.29 -6.86 8.77
C CYS A 86 11.53 -5.49 8.13
N MET A 87 10.47 -4.79 7.72
CA MET A 87 10.61 -3.43 7.15
C MET A 87 11.28 -2.44 8.11
N ARG A 88 11.01 -2.55 9.42
CA ARG A 88 11.70 -1.76 10.45
C ARG A 88 13.18 -2.15 10.58
N CYS A 89 13.47 -3.45 10.56
CA CYS A 89 14.84 -3.94 10.64
C CYS A 89 15.65 -3.52 9.41
N LEU A 90 15.10 -3.60 8.19
CA LEU A 90 15.78 -3.11 6.97
C LEU A 90 16.16 -1.62 7.06
N CYS A 91 15.29 -0.79 7.65
CA CYS A 91 15.58 0.62 7.94
C CYS A 91 16.76 0.77 8.92
N HIS A 92 16.70 0.04 10.04
CA HIS A 92 17.72 0.03 11.07
C HIS A 92 19.08 -0.44 10.51
N VAL A 93 19.08 -1.47 9.68
CA VAL A 93 20.31 -1.99 9.10
C VAL A 93 20.90 -1.02 8.08
N ALA A 94 20.07 -0.29 7.33
CA ALA A 94 20.55 0.67 6.34
C ALA A 94 21.27 1.88 6.96
N THR A 95 20.69 2.47 8.01
CA THR A 95 21.12 3.78 8.54
C THR A 95 20.86 3.95 10.04
N GLU A 96 20.60 2.88 10.76
CA GLU A 96 20.00 2.90 12.11
C GLU A 96 18.61 3.56 12.11
N CYS A 97 17.97 3.58 10.94
CA CYS A 97 16.70 4.24 10.68
C CYS A 97 16.73 5.76 10.98
N ASP A 98 17.84 6.40 10.66
CA ASP A 98 18.00 7.85 10.77
C ASP A 98 17.09 8.57 9.77
N LEU A 99 15.95 9.08 10.27
CA LEU A 99 14.96 9.81 9.49
C LEU A 99 15.43 11.22 9.07
N THR A 100 16.52 11.72 9.66
CA THR A 100 17.09 13.04 9.33
C THR A 100 18.17 12.95 8.26
N ARG A 101 18.54 11.73 7.89
CA ARG A 101 19.58 11.47 6.89
C ARG A 101 19.18 11.99 5.52
N GLY A 102 19.93 12.97 5.02
CA GLY A 102 19.84 13.46 3.64
C GLY A 102 20.41 12.46 2.61
N CYS A 103 20.79 12.98 1.45
CA CYS A 103 21.46 12.20 0.41
C CYS A 103 22.98 12.27 0.56
N VAL A 104 23.65 11.11 0.61
CA VAL A 104 25.12 11.01 0.71
C VAL A 104 25.62 10.08 -0.38
N LYS A 105 26.49 10.59 -1.27
CA LYS A 105 27.07 9.84 -2.40
C LYS A 105 26.00 9.15 -3.28
N GLY A 106 24.87 9.82 -3.50
CA GLY A 106 23.75 9.33 -4.32
C GLY A 106 22.80 8.35 -3.62
N TYR A 107 23.00 8.05 -2.34
CA TYR A 107 22.10 7.26 -1.52
C TYR A 107 21.31 8.15 -0.56
N CYS A 108 19.99 8.02 -0.55
CA CYS A 108 19.10 8.94 0.17
C CYS A 108 18.29 8.24 1.25
N GLY A 109 18.06 9.00 2.33
CA GLY A 109 17.05 8.69 3.34
C GLY A 109 17.34 7.49 4.22
N PRO A 110 16.36 7.11 5.06
CA PRO A 110 16.55 6.15 6.13
C PRO A 110 16.77 4.71 5.63
N TYR A 111 16.34 4.41 4.40
CA TYR A 111 16.57 3.10 3.77
C TYR A 111 17.83 3.06 2.89
N LYS A 112 18.61 4.16 2.82
CA LYS A 112 19.81 4.26 1.98
C LYS A 112 19.55 3.81 0.54
N ILE A 113 18.47 4.32 -0.05
CA ILE A 113 18.02 3.97 -1.40
C ILE A 113 18.91 4.68 -2.41
N SER A 114 19.21 4.05 -3.55
CA SER A 114 19.89 4.70 -4.69
C SER A 114 18.90 5.01 -5.82
N LYS A 115 19.28 5.89 -6.76
CA LYS A 115 18.43 6.21 -7.92
C LYS A 115 18.13 4.98 -8.80
N ILE A 116 19.08 4.06 -8.94
CA ILE A 116 18.87 2.81 -9.70
C ILE A 116 17.91 1.89 -8.95
N TYR A 117 18.07 1.77 -7.62
CA TYR A 117 17.15 1.02 -6.77
C TYR A 117 15.71 1.54 -6.94
N TRP A 118 15.53 2.85 -6.89
CA TRP A 118 14.23 3.51 -7.08
C TRP A 118 13.63 3.25 -8.48
N LYS A 119 14.44 3.33 -9.54
CA LYS A 119 13.99 2.98 -10.90
C LYS A 119 13.51 1.54 -11.02
N ASP A 120 14.25 0.63 -10.41
CA ASP A 120 13.87 -0.78 -10.38
C ASP A 120 12.61 -1.06 -9.57
N ALA A 121 12.34 -0.23 -8.57
CA ALA A 121 11.16 -0.28 -7.72
C ALA A 121 9.91 0.38 -8.33
N SER A 122 9.84 0.46 -9.66
CA SER A 122 8.74 1.10 -10.41
C SER A 122 8.62 2.62 -10.19
N GLU A 123 9.72 3.29 -9.84
CA GLU A 123 9.80 4.76 -9.81
C GLU A 123 8.74 5.40 -8.89
N VAL A 124 8.47 4.78 -7.73
CA VAL A 124 7.45 5.25 -6.77
C VAL A 124 7.71 6.69 -6.34
N THR A 125 6.69 7.54 -6.38
CA THR A 125 6.78 8.96 -6.00
C THR A 125 5.89 9.30 -4.79
N LEU A 126 6.01 10.53 -4.32
CA LEU A 126 5.03 11.13 -3.41
C LEU A 126 3.67 11.29 -4.12
N PRO A 127 2.56 11.44 -3.37
CA PRO A 127 1.27 11.81 -3.97
C PRO A 127 1.41 13.08 -4.81
N ASP A 128 0.76 13.09 -5.97
CA ASP A 128 0.73 14.23 -6.91
C ASP A 128 2.09 14.66 -7.48
N ASP A 129 3.11 13.80 -7.36
CA ASP A 129 4.44 14.03 -7.89
C ASP A 129 4.69 13.21 -9.18
N ASP A 130 5.54 13.75 -10.04
CA ASP A 130 5.83 13.24 -11.38
C ASP A 130 7.18 12.49 -11.36
N LYS A 131 7.21 11.24 -11.83
CA LYS A 131 8.43 10.41 -11.81
C LYS A 131 9.52 10.91 -12.76
N GLU A 132 9.17 11.67 -13.79
CA GLU A 132 10.11 12.32 -14.69
C GLU A 132 10.73 13.58 -14.07
N ARG A 133 10.19 14.11 -12.95
CA ARG A 133 10.77 15.26 -12.25
C ARG A 133 12.13 14.92 -11.66
N ALA A 134 13.10 15.83 -11.85
CA ALA A 134 14.49 15.62 -11.45
C ALA A 134 14.69 15.23 -9.97
N GLY A 135 13.83 15.71 -9.05
CA GLY A 135 13.90 15.47 -7.60
C GLY A 135 12.90 14.45 -7.04
N ALA A 136 12.13 13.76 -7.89
CA ALA A 136 11.09 12.82 -7.43
C ALA A 136 11.67 11.64 -6.64
N TYR A 137 12.84 11.16 -7.07
CA TYR A 137 13.59 10.13 -6.38
C TYR A 137 13.99 10.57 -4.97
N GLU A 138 14.65 11.72 -4.86
CA GLU A 138 15.18 12.24 -3.59
C GLU A 138 14.02 12.48 -2.59
N ASP A 139 12.97 13.17 -3.03
CA ASP A 139 11.83 13.51 -2.16
C ASP A 139 11.13 12.25 -1.64
N CYS A 140 10.95 11.24 -2.49
CA CYS A 140 10.36 9.98 -2.06
C CYS A 140 11.32 9.16 -1.16
N ALA A 141 12.61 9.09 -1.49
CA ALA A 141 13.59 8.34 -0.71
C ALA A 141 13.82 8.93 0.70
N LEU A 142 13.68 10.26 0.85
CA LEU A 142 13.77 10.95 2.15
C LEU A 142 12.50 10.79 2.99
N SER A 143 11.33 10.67 2.36
CA SER A 143 10.06 10.44 3.07
C SER A 143 9.94 9.00 3.55
N TYR A 144 9.89 8.77 4.86
CA TYR A 144 9.83 7.42 5.45
C TYR A 144 8.75 6.53 4.82
N GLN A 145 7.52 7.05 4.68
CA GLN A 145 6.40 6.29 4.11
C GLN A 145 6.59 6.02 2.61
N CYS A 146 7.20 6.96 1.88
CA CYS A 146 7.45 6.80 0.46
C CYS A 146 8.61 5.82 0.20
N ALA A 147 9.70 5.95 0.96
CA ALA A 147 10.83 5.03 0.98
C ALA A 147 10.41 3.58 1.31
N GLN A 148 9.46 3.39 2.24
CA GLN A 148 8.90 2.06 2.50
C GLN A 148 8.24 1.44 1.28
N ARG A 149 7.51 2.24 0.49
CA ARG A 149 6.88 1.76 -0.76
C ARG A 149 7.92 1.45 -1.83
N ILE A 150 9.01 2.22 -1.91
CA ILE A 150 10.15 1.91 -2.78
C ILE A 150 10.74 0.54 -2.41
N VAL A 151 11.07 0.31 -1.14
CA VAL A 151 11.65 -0.97 -0.69
C VAL A 151 10.66 -2.12 -0.91
N LEU A 152 9.38 -1.92 -0.61
CA LEU A 152 8.33 -2.90 -0.86
C LEU A 152 8.32 -3.35 -2.34
N ASN A 153 8.30 -2.40 -3.28
CA ASN A 153 8.28 -2.71 -4.71
C ASN A 153 9.58 -3.36 -5.20
N TYR A 154 10.73 -2.94 -4.66
CA TYR A 154 12.01 -3.56 -4.99
C TYR A 154 12.07 -5.01 -4.54
N ILE A 155 11.62 -5.29 -3.30
CA ILE A 155 11.53 -6.65 -2.79
C ILE A 155 10.46 -7.44 -3.55
N ALA A 156 9.33 -6.84 -3.95
CA ALA A 156 8.34 -7.48 -4.81
C ALA A 156 8.94 -7.94 -6.15
N LYS A 157 9.88 -7.17 -6.71
CA LYS A 157 10.58 -7.48 -7.96
C LYS A 157 11.66 -8.56 -7.79
N TYR A 158 12.43 -8.51 -6.70
CA TYR A 158 13.65 -9.30 -6.55
C TYR A 158 13.61 -10.39 -5.48
N GLY A 159 12.54 -10.46 -4.70
CA GLY A 159 12.38 -11.41 -3.60
C GLY A 159 12.51 -12.86 -4.06
N ARG A 160 13.46 -13.57 -3.45
CA ARG A 160 13.77 -14.98 -3.66
C ARG A 160 14.61 -15.48 -2.50
N ASP A 161 14.72 -16.80 -2.36
CA ASP A 161 15.64 -17.44 -1.45
C ASP A 161 17.09 -17.17 -1.89
N CYS A 162 17.83 -16.44 -1.08
CA CYS A 162 19.19 -15.97 -1.31
C CYS A 162 20.21 -16.75 -0.48
N ASN A 163 19.81 -17.28 0.67
CA ASN A 163 20.68 -18.07 1.54
C ASN A 163 20.57 -19.60 1.29
N ASN A 164 19.63 -20.03 0.43
CA ASN A 164 19.28 -21.41 0.10
C ASN A 164 18.76 -22.22 1.31
N ASP A 165 18.03 -21.58 2.23
CA ASP A 165 17.40 -22.25 3.39
C ASP A 165 16.00 -22.83 3.09
N GLY A 166 15.50 -22.64 1.86
CA GLY A 166 14.21 -23.12 1.39
C GLY A 166 13.04 -22.19 1.72
N VAL A 167 13.30 -21.04 2.34
CA VAL A 167 12.31 -20.02 2.67
C VAL A 167 12.73 -18.70 2.03
N THR A 168 11.76 -17.84 1.68
CA THR A 168 12.02 -16.45 1.33
C THR A 168 11.50 -15.56 2.45
N ASP A 169 12.41 -14.87 3.15
CA ASP A 169 12.09 -14.01 4.27
C ASP A 169 13.08 -12.86 4.49
N CYS A 170 13.08 -12.29 5.70
CA CYS A 170 13.88 -11.12 6.03
C CYS A 170 15.39 -11.35 5.88
N ASP A 171 15.85 -12.59 6.06
CA ASP A 171 17.25 -12.97 5.86
C ASP A 171 17.65 -12.84 4.37
N ASP A 172 16.73 -13.04 3.45
CA ASP A 172 16.97 -12.82 2.02
C ASP A 172 16.81 -11.35 1.64
N TYR A 173 15.81 -10.69 2.21
CA TYR A 173 15.53 -9.28 1.91
C TYR A 173 16.66 -8.36 2.36
N MET A 174 17.33 -8.66 3.48
CA MET A 174 18.55 -7.95 3.88
C MET A 174 19.70 -8.18 2.89
N MET A 175 19.82 -9.39 2.31
CA MET A 175 20.86 -9.73 1.34
C MET A 175 20.61 -9.00 0.02
N ILE A 176 19.34 -8.96 -0.41
CA ILE A 176 18.90 -8.21 -1.59
C ILE A 176 19.15 -6.69 -1.40
N ASN A 177 18.83 -6.12 -0.23
CA ASN A 177 19.07 -4.70 0.03
C ASN A 177 20.55 -4.32 0.02
N PHE A 178 21.44 -5.21 0.48
CA PHE A 178 22.87 -4.91 0.52
C PHE A 178 23.59 -5.22 -0.80
N ASN A 179 23.38 -6.42 -1.35
CA ASN A 179 24.10 -6.88 -2.55
C ASN A 179 23.42 -6.45 -3.86
N GLY A 180 22.15 -6.03 -3.81
CA GLY A 180 21.34 -5.68 -4.96
C GLY A 180 20.50 -6.84 -5.51
N GLY A 181 19.49 -6.47 -6.28
CA GLY A 181 18.43 -7.34 -6.75
C GLY A 181 18.87 -8.52 -7.62
N TYR A 182 19.99 -8.44 -8.36
CA TYR A 182 20.43 -9.51 -9.25
C TYR A 182 21.43 -10.50 -8.62
N GLN A 183 22.15 -10.08 -7.58
CA GLN A 183 23.26 -10.86 -7.02
C GLN A 183 23.14 -10.97 -5.50
N CYS A 184 22.04 -11.51 -4.98
CA CYS A 184 21.84 -11.54 -3.53
C CYS A 184 22.66 -12.60 -2.79
N HIS A 185 23.06 -13.71 -3.43
CA HIS A 185 23.75 -14.85 -2.80
C HIS A 185 25.12 -14.60 -2.15
N PRO A 186 25.98 -13.67 -2.62
CA PRO A 186 27.27 -13.44 -1.99
C PRO A 186 27.13 -13.12 -0.49
N PRO A 187 27.99 -13.68 0.37
CA PRO A 187 27.87 -13.47 1.81
C PRO A 187 28.14 -12.01 2.17
N LEU A 188 27.43 -11.51 3.18
CA LEU A 188 27.53 -10.11 3.61
C LEU A 188 28.86 -9.80 4.31
N ASN A 189 29.53 -10.79 4.89
CA ASN A 189 30.80 -10.58 5.62
C ASN A 189 32.04 -10.40 4.71
N ARG A 190 31.85 -10.19 3.41
CA ARG A 190 32.94 -10.00 2.42
C ARG A 190 33.59 -8.61 2.45
N SER A 191 33.02 -7.65 3.19
CA SER A 191 33.56 -6.29 3.32
C SER A 191 33.23 -5.71 4.70
N GLU A 192 33.98 -4.71 5.14
CA GLU A 192 33.73 -4.01 6.41
C GLU A 192 32.29 -3.44 6.47
N ALA A 193 31.84 -2.84 5.36
CA ALA A 193 30.48 -2.33 5.25
C ALA A 193 29.41 -3.44 5.44
N GLY A 194 29.66 -4.61 4.88
CA GLY A 194 28.75 -5.75 5.00
C GLY A 194 28.83 -6.46 6.36
N VAL A 195 29.99 -6.46 7.01
CA VAL A 195 30.13 -6.88 8.42
C VAL A 195 29.29 -5.97 9.33
N GLY A 196 29.40 -4.65 9.18
CA GLY A 196 28.59 -3.70 9.94
C GLY A 196 27.09 -3.84 9.64
N TRP A 197 26.72 -4.12 8.39
CA TRP A 197 25.34 -4.43 8.00
C TRP A 197 24.81 -5.67 8.73
N LEU A 198 25.57 -6.77 8.71
CA LEU A 198 25.20 -8.02 9.38
C LEU A 198 25.10 -7.86 10.90
N GLN A 199 26.00 -7.08 11.51
CA GLN A 199 25.96 -6.79 12.95
C GLN A 199 24.67 -6.07 13.35
N ARG A 200 24.28 -5.00 12.63
CA ARG A 200 23.01 -4.31 12.89
C ARG A 200 21.81 -5.22 12.69
N TYR A 201 21.86 -6.11 11.69
CA TYR A 201 20.74 -7.02 11.45
C TYR A 201 20.52 -8.00 12.60
N LYS A 202 21.60 -8.56 13.17
CA LYS A 202 21.50 -9.44 14.34
C LYS A 202 20.82 -8.77 15.54
N ALA A 203 20.83 -7.43 15.62
CA ALA A 203 20.18 -6.67 16.69
C ALA A 203 18.67 -6.46 16.46
N CYS A 204 18.16 -6.70 15.25
CA CYS A 204 16.73 -6.52 14.93
C CYS A 204 16.07 -7.67 14.17
N ASN A 205 16.76 -8.80 13.96
CA ASN A 205 16.27 -9.92 13.15
C ASN A 205 14.97 -10.48 13.76
N PRO A 206 13.83 -10.42 13.04
CA PRO A 206 12.55 -10.88 13.56
C PRO A 206 12.46 -12.38 13.88
N LYS A 207 13.42 -13.21 13.44
CA LYS A 207 13.48 -14.64 13.83
C LYS A 207 14.09 -14.86 15.23
N LEU A 208 14.76 -13.86 15.80
CA LEU A 208 15.48 -13.99 17.06
C LEU A 208 14.64 -13.62 18.30
N TYR A 209 13.40 -13.16 18.13
CA TYR A 209 12.49 -12.71 19.19
C TYR A 209 11.03 -12.98 18.82
#